data_AF-A0A0P4UX99-F1
#
_entry.id   AF-A0A0P4UX99-F1
#
_cell.length_a   1.000
_cell.length_b   1.000
_cell.length_c   1.000
_cell.angle_alpha   90.00
_cell.angle_beta   90.00
_cell.angle_gamma   90.00
#
_symmetry.space_group_name_H-M   'P 1'
#
loop_
_entity.id
_entity.type
_entity.pdbx_description
1 polymer ?
#
loop_
_entity_poly.entity_id
_entity_poly.type
_entity_poly.pdbx_seq_one_letter_code
_entity_poly.pdbx_strand_id
1 'polypeptide(L)' 'MTEAFQTTMAKFSINVPEQIGEDLQRWADEEGRPRANLAAFLVELAVRQKYPEKYPPEKVVKKHGETT' A
#
# COMPACT_ATOMS: atom_id res chain seq x y z
N MET A 1 10.79 28.13 -2.07
CA MET A 1 11.47 26.81 -2.05
C MET A 1 10.42 25.77 -1.71
N THR A 2 9.92 25.04 -2.69
CA THR A 2 9.08 23.85 -2.44
C THR A 2 10.03 22.69 -2.21
N GLU A 3 10.14 22.24 -0.96
CA GLU A 3 10.84 20.99 -0.65
C GLU A 3 10.13 19.85 -1.37
N ALA A 4 10.85 19.20 -2.30
CA ALA A 4 10.44 17.92 -2.82
C ALA A 4 10.55 16.92 -1.66
N PHE A 5 9.41 16.52 -1.10
CA PHE A 5 9.34 15.35 -0.22
C PHE A 5 9.88 14.16 -1.04
N GLN A 6 11.14 13.79 -0.81
CA GLN A 6 11.65 12.52 -1.30
C GLN A 6 10.85 11.41 -0.59
N THR A 7 9.98 10.73 -1.32
CA THR A 7 9.32 9.51 -0.86
C THR A 7 10.39 8.43 -0.68
N THR A 8 11.04 8.42 0.48
CA THR A 8 11.92 7.32 0.87
C THR A 8 11.05 6.18 1.39
N MET A 9 11.18 5.01 0.75
CA MET A 9 10.45 3.82 1.18
C MET A 9 11.10 3.26 2.45
N ALA A 10 10.37 3.32 3.56
CA ALA A 10 10.77 2.62 4.78
C ALA A 10 10.55 1.10 4.60
N LYS A 11 11.61 0.30 4.81
CA LYS A 11 11.55 -1.16 4.74
C LYS A 11 11.66 -1.74 6.15
N PHE A 12 10.74 -2.61 6.52
CA PHE A 12 10.75 -3.32 7.79
C PHE A 12 10.06 -4.68 7.63
N SER A 13 10.31 -5.58 8.58
CA SER A 13 9.68 -6.90 8.64
C SER A 13 8.51 -6.89 9.61
N ILE A 14 7.42 -7.59 9.26
CA ILE A 14 6.28 -7.83 10.13
C ILE A 14 6.14 -9.32 10.41
N ASN A 15 5.82 -9.67 11.64
CA ASN A 15 5.41 -11.02 12.01
C ASN A 15 3.89 -11.04 12.14
N VAL A 16 3.26 -12.01 11.50
CA VAL A 16 1.81 -12.23 11.56
C VAL A 16 1.55 -13.70 11.88
N PRO A 17 0.37 -14.06 12.42
CA PRO A 17 -0.02 -15.46 12.56
C PRO A 17 0.07 -16.20 11.22
N GLU A 18 0.45 -17.47 11.25
CA GLU A 18 0.68 -18.29 10.06
C GLU A 18 -0.53 -18.28 9.10
N GLN A 19 -1.73 -18.53 9.63
CA GLN A 19 -2.97 -18.50 8.85
C GLN A 19 -3.19 -17.15 8.14
N ILE A 20 -2.86 -16.03 8.79
CA ILE A 20 -2.95 -14.70 8.16
C ILE A 20 -1.91 -14.57 7.04
N GLY A 21 -0.71 -15.10 7.24
CA GLY A 21 0.34 -15.13 6.22
C GLY A 21 -0.07 -15.92 4.97
N GLU A 22 -0.80 -17.03 5.15
CA GLU A 22 -1.35 -17.83 4.06
C GLU A 22 -2.50 -17.12 3.34
N ASP A 23 -3.46 -16.56 4.08
CA ASP A 23 -4.58 -15.80 3.52
C ASP A 23 -4.07 -14.61 2.70
N LEU A 24 -3.04 -13.92 3.20
CA LEU A 24 -2.42 -12.79 2.51
C LEU A 24 -1.70 -13.24 1.24
N GLN A 25 -1.09 -14.43 1.22
CA GLN A 25 -0.48 -14.99 0.02
C GLN A 25 -1.56 -15.30 -1.02
N ARG A 26 -2.66 -15.97 -0.63
CA ARG A 26 -3.77 -16.30 -1.54
C ARG A 26 -4.39 -15.04 -2.16
N TRP A 27 -4.64 -14.01 -1.36
CA TRP A 27 -5.15 -12.74 -1.88
C TRP A 27 -4.15 -12.08 -2.85
N ALA A 28 -2.86 -12.10 -2.54
CA ALA A 28 -1.85 -11.56 -3.46
C ALA A 28 -1.81 -12.30 -4.80
N ASP A 29 -1.99 -13.62 -4.78
CA ASP A 29 -2.06 -14.47 -5.98
C ASP A 29 -3.32 -14.17 -6.80
N GLU A 30 -4.48 -13.97 -6.16
CA GLU A 30 -5.73 -13.55 -6.80
C GLU A 30 -5.60 -12.19 -7.50
N GLU A 31 -4.86 -11.24 -6.91
CA GLU A 31 -4.59 -9.92 -7.51
C GLU A 31 -3.43 -9.94 -8.52
N GLY A 32 -2.72 -11.06 -8.67
CA GLY A 32 -1.55 -11.16 -9.56
C GLY A 32 -0.38 -10.25 -9.14
N ARG A 33 -0.20 -10.00 -7.82
CA ARG A 33 0.83 -9.10 -7.30
C ARG A 33 1.70 -9.77 -6.22
N PRO A 34 2.91 -9.26 -5.95
CA PRO A 34 3.72 -9.78 -4.85
C PRO A 34 3.06 -9.58 -3.49
N ARG A 35 3.09 -10.61 -2.63
CA ARG A 35 2.58 -10.56 -1.24
C ARG A 35 3.12 -9.35 -0.45
N ALA A 36 4.41 -9.04 -0.59
CA ALA A 36 5.01 -7.88 0.10
C ALA A 36 4.39 -6.55 -0.35
N ASN A 37 4.02 -6.42 -1.62
CA ASN A 37 3.37 -5.22 -2.15
C ASN A 37 1.93 -5.11 -1.63
N LEU A 38 1.21 -6.23 -1.53
CA LEU A 38 -0.13 -6.25 -0.91
C LEU A 38 -0.03 -5.85 0.57
N ALA A 39 0.90 -6.46 1.31
CA ALA A 39 1.15 -6.13 2.71
C ALA A 39 1.45 -4.63 2.92
N ALA A 40 2.34 -4.07 2.09
CA ALA A 40 2.68 -2.65 2.15
C ALA A 40 1.45 -1.77 1.92
N PHE A 41 0.62 -2.09 0.92
CA PHE A 41 -0.62 -1.36 0.64
C PHE A 41 -1.62 -1.43 1.80
N LEU A 42 -1.83 -2.62 2.40
CA LEU A 42 -2.76 -2.80 3.52
C LEU A 42 -2.29 -2.05 4.77
N VAL A 43 -0.99 -2.10 5.06
CA VAL A 43 -0.39 -1.35 6.18
C VAL A 43 -0.58 0.15 5.96
N GLU A 44 -0.29 0.63 4.76
CA GLU A 44 -0.43 2.04 4.42
C GLU A 44 -1.88 2.51 4.54
N LEU A 45 -2.82 1.71 4.01
CA LEU A 45 -4.25 1.97 4.12
C LEU A 45 -4.70 2.08 5.59
N ALA A 46 -4.26 1.16 6.45
CA ALA A 46 -4.56 1.19 7.88
C ALA A 46 -3.97 2.41 8.59
N VAL A 47 -2.73 2.79 8.27
CA VAL A 47 -2.07 3.98 8.84
C VAL A 47 -2.79 5.26 8.42
N ARG A 48 -3.19 5.38 7.14
CA ARG A 48 -3.97 6.53 6.65
C ARG A 48 -5.33 6.63 7.33
N GLN A 49 -6.03 5.52 7.52
CA GLN A 49 -7.29 5.49 8.27
C GLN A 49 -7.10 5.93 9.73
N LYS A 50 -5.98 5.56 10.36
CA LYS A 50 -5.68 5.94 11.74
C LYS A 50 -5.28 7.41 11.91
N TYR A 51 -4.60 8.00 10.94
CA TYR A 51 -4.10 9.38 10.98
C TYR A 51 -4.54 10.20 9.76
N PRO A 52 -5.84 10.44 9.57
CA PRO A 52 -6.37 11.10 8.37
C PRO A 52 -5.93 12.56 8.22
N GLU A 53 -5.64 13.25 9.34
CA GLU A 53 -5.12 14.62 9.32
C GLU A 53 -3.66 14.69 8.86
N LYS A 54 -2.88 13.63 9.11
CA LYS A 54 -1.45 13.55 8.77
C LYS A 54 -1.23 12.98 7.38
N TYR A 55 -2.06 12.02 6.98
CA TYR A 55 -1.99 11.36 5.69
C TYR A 55 -3.37 11.47 5.01
N PRO A 56 -3.63 12.59 4.30
CA PRO A 56 -4.87 12.73 3.58
C PRO A 56 -5.02 11.60 2.56
N PRO A 57 -6.26 11.18 2.22
CA PRO A 57 -6.49 10.15 1.24
C PRO A 57 -5.81 10.53 -0.07
N GLU A 58 -5.00 9.62 -0.60
CA GLU A 58 -4.27 9.86 -1.83
C GLU A 58 -5.27 10.19 -2.94
N LYS A 59 -5.10 11.34 -3.59
CA LYS A 59 -5.94 11.70 -4.73
C LYS A 59 -5.76 10.59 -5.75
N VAL A 60 -6.83 9.84 -6.03
CA VAL A 60 -6.82 8.81 -7.06
C VAL A 60 -6.50 9.50 -8.38
N VAL A 61 -5.23 9.53 -8.77
CA VAL A 61 -4.84 10.00 -10.09
C VAL A 61 -5.32 8.91 -11.03
N LYS A 62 -6.52 9.07 -11.58
CA LYS A 62 -6.96 8.30 -12.74
C LYS A 62 -5.88 8.51 -13.80
N LYS A 63 -5.08 7.48 -14.10
CA LYS A 63 -4.24 7.51 -15.29
C LYS A 63 -5.21 7.61 -16.48
N HIS A 64 -5.33 8.82 -17.01
CA HIS A 64 -5.99 9.06 -18.29
C HIS A 64 -5.09 8.44 -19.35
N GLY A 65 -5.56 7.40 -20.02
CA GLY A 65 -4.81 6.80 -21.12
C GLY A 65 -5.26 5.39 -21.49
N GLU A 66 -6.47 5.27 -22.04
CA GLU A 66 -6.63 4.52 -23.29
C GLU A 66 -7.81 5.16 -24.06
N THR A 67 -7.39 5.96 -25.03
CA THR A 67 -8.20 6.56 -26.10
C THR A 67 -8.58 5.43 -27.07
N THR A 68 -9.81 5.49 -27.57
CA THR A 68 -10.39 4.86 -28.78
C THR A 68 -9.53 3.86 -29.55
#